data_AF-A0A3S1DGQ6-F1
#
_entry.id   AF-A0A3S1DGQ6-F1
#
_cell.length_a   1.000
_cell.length_b   1.000
_cell.length_c   1.000
_cell.angle_alpha   90.00
_cell.angle_beta   90.00
_cell.angle_gamma   90.00
#
_symmetry.space_group_name_H-M   'P 1'
#
loop_
_entity.id
_entity.type
_entity.pdbx_description
1 polymer ?
#
loop_
_entity_poly.entity_id
_entity_poly.type
_entity_poly.pdbx_seq_one_letter_code
_entity_poly.pdbx_strand_id
1 'polypeptide(L)'
;MLPADVYARFLRQCGEQVLFICATDEHGTPAELAASEANLDTASFCQNMYQIQLDIYRRFGLSFDYFGRNSSSYNHELTQNFYQLLDKNGYIEEREINLIYSLDDARFLPDRYVIGTCPHCGYESARGDQCENCTSVLDPTDLIEPRSAISKSTKLEVRKTKHLFLKLSALSDEVRNWVEQHPNWSNLTKSIALGWLNEGLQDRCITRDLSWGAQVIRTCINLIRIYAIVQAPILPFTSSKLFDALHLSHIDRTTNIRESVNFEALQPGHKFDLIPPLFKKLEDEEIKALSIKFGS
;
A
#
# COMPACT_ATOMS: atom_id res chain seq x y z
N MET A 1 11.33 13.58 16.57
CA MET A 1 10.16 14.35 17.03
C MET A 1 10.53 15.55 17.91
N LEU A 2 11.40 15.41 18.93
CA LEU A 2 11.72 16.51 19.86
C LEU A 2 12.27 17.80 19.19
N PRO A 3 13.21 17.77 18.22
CA PRO A 3 13.66 19.00 17.56
C PRO A 3 12.55 19.75 16.82
N ALA A 4 11.62 19.01 16.19
CA ALA A 4 10.48 19.60 15.50
C ALA A 4 9.50 20.27 16.48
N ASP A 5 9.30 19.70 17.67
CA ASP A 5 8.46 20.29 18.72
C ASP A 5 9.04 21.61 19.24
N VAL A 6 10.34 21.64 19.54
CA VAL A 6 11.03 22.86 19.98
C VAL A 6 10.88 23.97 18.94
N TYR A 7 11.07 23.63 17.67
CA TYR A 7 10.93 24.59 16.57
C TYR A 7 9.49 25.08 16.39
N ALA A 8 8.51 24.17 16.43
CA ALA A 8 7.09 24.53 16.36
C ALA A 8 6.69 25.50 17.48
N ARG A 9 7.17 25.25 18.72
CA ARG A 9 6.93 26.14 19.86
C ARG A 9 7.60 27.50 19.69
N PHE A 10 8.84 27.53 19.21
CA PHE A 10 9.55 28.77 18.90
C PHE A 10 8.76 29.62 17.89
N LEU A 11 8.33 29.02 16.77
CA LEU A 11 7.53 29.73 15.77
C LEU A 11 6.21 30.25 16.33
N ARG A 12 5.49 29.45 17.13
CA ARG A 12 4.26 29.91 17.81
C ARG A 12 4.53 31.08 18.76
N GLN A 13 5.66 31.07 19.48
CA GLN A 13 6.08 32.19 20.35
C GLN A 13 6.45 33.45 19.56
N CYS A 14 6.94 33.30 18.33
CA CYS A 14 7.16 34.41 17.40
C CYS A 14 5.87 34.97 16.79
N GLY A 15 4.71 34.37 17.08
CA GLY A 15 3.40 34.80 16.56
C GLY A 15 3.02 34.15 15.22
N GLU A 16 3.78 33.16 14.75
CA GLU A 16 3.47 32.44 13.51
C GLU A 16 2.31 31.47 13.68
N GLN A 17 1.55 31.27 12.60
CA GLN A 17 0.56 30.21 12.53
C GLN A 17 1.23 28.88 12.18
N VAL A 18 1.24 27.95 13.12
CA VAL A 18 1.96 26.68 13.00
C VAL A 18 0.99 25.51 13.06
N LEU A 19 1.13 24.59 12.10
CA LEU A 19 0.46 23.30 12.10
C LEU A 19 1.51 22.18 12.22
N PHE A 20 1.62 21.58 13.41
CA PHE A 20 2.57 20.52 13.73
C PHE A 20 1.86 19.15 13.75
N ILE A 21 2.03 18.39 12.67
CA ILE A 21 1.40 17.07 12.50
C ILE A 21 2.42 15.94 12.49
N CYS A 22 1.98 14.77 12.93
CA CYS A 22 2.71 13.51 12.73
C CYS A 22 1.70 12.34 12.67
N ALA A 23 2.18 11.14 12.38
CA ALA A 23 1.38 9.93 12.36
C ALA A 23 2.25 8.69 12.60
N THR A 24 1.62 7.58 12.97
CA THR A 24 2.25 6.25 12.94
C THR A 24 2.32 5.72 11.51
N ASP A 25 3.46 5.08 11.21
CA ASP A 25 3.61 4.23 10.02
C ASP A 25 3.24 2.79 10.38
N GLU A 26 2.15 2.29 9.78
CA GLU A 26 1.49 1.04 10.17
C GLU A 26 1.46 0.00 9.04
N HIS A 27 2.12 0.27 7.91
CA HIS A 27 2.15 -0.64 6.76
C HIS A 27 3.50 -1.32 6.59
N GLY A 28 3.50 -2.44 5.86
CA GLY A 28 4.72 -3.16 5.47
C GLY A 28 4.95 -4.49 6.19
N THR A 29 5.85 -5.30 5.64
CA THR A 29 6.19 -6.64 6.15
C THR A 29 6.59 -6.66 7.63
N PRO A 30 7.38 -5.69 8.15
CA PRO A 30 7.72 -5.67 9.58
C PRO A 30 6.51 -5.60 10.51
N ALA A 31 5.46 -4.86 10.14
CA ALA A 31 4.24 -4.76 10.94
C ALA A 31 3.47 -6.08 10.97
N GLU A 32 3.34 -6.76 9.82
CA GLU A 32 2.71 -8.09 9.75
C GLU A 32 3.48 -9.14 10.56
N LEU A 33 4.82 -9.13 10.49
CA LEU A 33 5.67 -10.05 11.25
C LEU A 33 5.59 -9.79 12.76
N ALA A 34 5.69 -8.54 13.19
CA ALA A 34 5.58 -8.18 14.61
C ALA A 34 4.19 -8.51 15.18
N ALA A 35 3.13 -8.34 14.39
CA ALA A 35 1.79 -8.76 14.77
C ALA A 35 1.69 -10.27 14.94
N SER A 36 2.26 -11.04 14.00
CA SER A 36 2.34 -12.51 14.07
C SER A 36 3.10 -12.99 15.31
N GLU A 37 4.27 -12.41 15.59
CA GLU A 37 5.05 -12.70 16.81
C GLU A 37 4.28 -12.39 18.09
N ALA A 38 3.47 -11.33 18.08
CA ALA A 38 2.60 -10.95 19.19
C ALA A 38 1.30 -11.78 19.27
N ASN A 39 1.06 -12.72 18.35
CA ASN A 39 -0.19 -13.47 18.20
C ASN A 39 -1.44 -12.56 18.09
N LEU A 40 -1.29 -11.43 17.40
CA LEU A 40 -2.36 -10.47 17.13
C LEU A 40 -2.57 -10.31 15.63
N ASP A 41 -3.77 -9.93 15.21
CA ASP A 41 -3.97 -9.43 13.86
C ASP A 41 -3.25 -8.07 13.69
N THR A 42 -2.81 -7.76 12.47
CA THR A 42 -2.02 -6.56 12.18
C THR A 42 -2.77 -5.27 12.55
N ALA A 43 -4.10 -5.22 12.40
CA ALA A 43 -4.90 -4.05 12.76
C ALA A 43 -4.82 -3.76 14.26
N SER A 44 -5.07 -4.80 15.07
CA SER A 44 -5.03 -4.71 16.52
C SER A 44 -3.63 -4.41 17.04
N PHE A 45 -2.60 -5.02 16.44
CA PHE A 45 -1.21 -4.72 16.77
C PHE A 45 -0.87 -3.25 16.51
N CYS A 46 -1.15 -2.74 15.32
CA CYS A 46 -0.91 -1.34 14.96
C CYS A 46 -1.72 -0.37 15.83
N GLN A 47 -2.97 -0.70 16.14
CA GLN A 47 -3.80 0.08 17.06
C GLN A 47 -3.17 0.17 18.45
N ASN A 48 -2.67 -0.94 19.00
CA ASN A 48 -2.01 -0.96 20.30
C ASN A 48 -0.72 -0.13 20.27
N MET A 49 0.10 -0.30 19.24
CA MET A 49 1.34 0.48 19.07
C MET A 49 1.07 1.98 18.93
N TYR A 50 0.01 2.36 18.20
CA TYR A 50 -0.43 3.76 18.11
C TYR A 50 -0.74 4.36 19.48
N GLN A 51 -1.49 3.65 20.33
CA GLN A 51 -1.82 4.13 21.68
C GLN A 51 -0.57 4.31 22.55
N ILE A 52 0.36 3.35 22.49
CA ILE A 52 1.62 3.41 23.24
C ILE A 52 2.47 4.61 22.79
N GLN A 53 2.66 4.78 21.48
CA GLN A 53 3.45 5.90 20.95
C GLN A 53 2.81 7.25 21.29
N LEU A 54 1.49 7.36 21.16
CA LEU A 54 0.74 8.55 21.50
C LEU A 54 0.88 8.90 22.99
N ASP A 55 0.77 7.91 23.89
CA ASP A 55 0.98 8.14 25.34
C ASP A 55 2.40 8.61 25.64
N ILE A 56 3.41 7.96 25.07
CA ILE A 56 4.82 8.36 25.24
C ILE A 56 5.01 9.81 24.80
N TYR A 57 4.51 10.18 23.63
CA TYR A 57 4.65 11.53 23.09
C TYR A 57 3.89 12.58 23.91
N ARG A 58 2.70 12.24 24.42
CA ARG A 58 1.96 13.10 25.35
C ARG A 58 2.72 13.31 26.65
N ARG A 59 3.28 12.25 27.24
CA ARG A 59 4.05 12.32 28.48
C ARG A 59 5.37 13.06 28.32
N PHE A 60 5.97 13.01 27.14
CA PHE A 60 7.12 13.84 26.77
C PHE A 60 6.75 15.32 26.55
N GLY A 61 5.46 15.65 26.54
CA GLY A 61 4.97 17.02 26.32
C GLY A 61 5.07 17.49 24.87
N LEU A 62 5.06 16.59 23.89
CA LEU A 62 5.08 16.98 22.48
C LEU A 62 3.74 17.63 22.08
N SER A 63 3.82 18.79 21.43
CA SER A 63 2.71 19.68 21.11
C SER A 63 2.17 19.51 19.68
N PHE A 64 1.89 18.27 19.30
CA PHE A 64 1.21 17.98 18.04
C PHE A 64 -0.18 18.60 18.00
N ASP A 65 -0.51 19.28 16.90
CA ASP A 65 -1.87 19.72 16.61
C ASP A 65 -2.73 18.54 16.13
N TYR A 66 -2.11 17.57 15.43
CA TYR A 66 -2.75 16.32 15.03
C TYR A 66 -1.74 15.16 15.00
N PHE A 67 -2.13 14.03 15.57
CA PHE A 67 -1.36 12.79 15.53
C PHE A 67 -2.19 11.64 14.92
N GLY A 68 -1.97 11.40 13.64
CA GLY A 68 -2.77 10.49 12.81
C GLY A 68 -2.21 9.08 12.67
N ARG A 69 -2.74 8.35 11.70
CA ARG A 69 -2.37 6.98 11.34
C ARG A 69 -2.41 6.83 9.82
N ASN A 70 -1.41 6.21 9.20
CA ASN A 70 -1.40 6.00 7.75
C ASN A 70 -2.28 4.81 7.27
N SER A 71 -2.82 4.01 8.19
CA SER A 71 -3.85 2.99 7.95
C SER A 71 -5.28 3.55 7.86
N SER A 72 -5.45 4.87 8.00
CA SER A 72 -6.76 5.53 7.92
C SER A 72 -7.36 5.48 6.51
N SER A 73 -8.69 5.46 6.43
CA SER A 73 -9.43 5.48 5.15
C SER A 73 -9.09 6.70 4.29
N TYR A 74 -8.87 7.86 4.92
CA TYR A 74 -8.47 9.08 4.23
C TYR A 74 -7.11 8.95 3.52
N ASN A 75 -6.11 8.34 4.18
CA ASN A 75 -4.81 8.10 3.57
C ASN A 75 -4.91 7.10 2.40
N HIS A 76 -5.79 6.09 2.51
CA HIS A 76 -6.06 5.17 1.41
C HIS A 76 -6.64 5.91 0.20
N GLU A 77 -7.65 6.75 0.39
CA GLU A 77 -8.28 7.53 -0.68
C GLU A 77 -7.28 8.46 -1.37
N LEU A 78 -6.49 9.20 -0.59
CA LEU A 78 -5.46 10.09 -1.13
C LEU A 78 -4.39 9.33 -1.91
N THR A 79 -3.91 8.20 -1.38
CA THR A 79 -2.89 7.39 -2.03
C THR A 79 -3.39 6.85 -3.38
N GLN A 80 -4.64 6.40 -3.45
CA GLN A 80 -5.26 5.96 -4.70
C GLN A 80 -5.42 7.11 -5.70
N ASN A 81 -5.75 8.31 -5.23
CA ASN A 81 -5.82 9.50 -6.08
C ASN A 81 -4.43 9.86 -6.66
N PHE A 82 -3.38 9.88 -5.83
CA PHE A 82 -2.01 10.10 -6.31
C PHE A 82 -1.59 9.08 -7.37
N TYR A 83 -1.89 7.80 -7.14
CA TYR A 83 -1.64 6.75 -8.11
C TYR A 83 -2.35 7.03 -9.45
N GLN A 84 -3.66 7.29 -9.43
CA GLN A 84 -4.44 7.58 -10.64
C GLN A 84 -3.91 8.78 -11.40
N LEU A 85 -3.48 9.83 -10.70
CA LEU A 85 -2.90 11.01 -11.33
C LEU A 85 -1.55 10.69 -11.99
N LEU A 86 -0.68 9.96 -11.30
CA LEU A 86 0.62 9.56 -11.85
C LEU A 86 0.47 8.65 -13.07
N ASP A 87 -0.45 7.69 -12.99
CA ASP A 87 -0.75 6.76 -14.08
C ASP A 87 -1.30 7.49 -15.31
N LYS A 88 -2.29 8.37 -15.11
CA LYS A 88 -2.86 9.20 -16.17
C LYS A 88 -1.82 10.08 -16.87
N ASN A 89 -0.79 10.54 -16.16
CA ASN A 89 0.29 11.36 -16.71
C ASN A 89 1.47 10.52 -17.24
N GLY A 90 1.36 9.18 -17.27
CA GLY A 90 2.37 8.29 -17.86
C GLY A 90 3.62 8.09 -17.00
N TYR A 91 3.54 8.36 -15.70
CA TYR A 91 4.63 8.12 -14.74
C TYR A 91 4.59 6.72 -14.13
N ILE A 92 3.58 5.91 -14.43
CA ILE A 92 3.49 4.52 -13.98
C ILE A 92 3.75 3.57 -15.14
N GLU A 93 4.49 2.50 -14.87
CA GLU A 93 4.76 1.42 -15.82
C GLU A 93 4.57 0.06 -15.15
N GLU A 94 3.87 -0.86 -15.80
CA GLU A 94 3.79 -2.26 -15.34
C GLU A 94 4.97 -3.05 -15.92
N ARG A 95 5.72 -3.74 -15.04
CA ARG A 95 6.81 -4.64 -15.42
C ARG A 95 6.63 -6.00 -14.78
N GLU A 96 7.02 -7.04 -15.52
CA GLU A 96 7.12 -8.39 -14.98
C GLU A 96 8.50 -8.57 -14.35
N ILE A 97 8.54 -8.95 -13.07
CA ILE A 97 9.77 -9.24 -12.34
C ILE A 97 9.73 -10.65 -11.76
N ASN A 98 10.92 -11.23 -11.57
CA ASN A 98 11.09 -12.51 -10.91
C ASN A 98 11.30 -12.24 -9.42
N LEU A 99 10.44 -12.79 -8.57
CA LEU A 99 10.58 -12.74 -7.12
C LEU A 99 10.60 -14.15 -6.54
N ILE A 100 11.26 -14.31 -5.39
CA ILE A 100 11.27 -15.57 -4.66
C ILE A 100 9.96 -15.72 -3.89
N TYR A 101 9.31 -16.86 -4.06
CA TYR A 101 8.09 -17.26 -3.38
C TYR A 101 8.37 -18.43 -2.44
N SER A 102 7.96 -18.30 -1.18
CA SER A 102 8.02 -19.38 -0.20
C SER A 102 6.71 -20.17 -0.20
N LEU A 103 6.78 -21.47 -0.48
CA LEU A 103 5.61 -22.35 -0.49
C LEU A 103 5.00 -22.52 0.89
N ASP A 104 5.85 -22.66 1.92
CA ASP A 104 5.41 -22.89 3.29
C ASP A 104 4.88 -21.61 3.95
N ASP A 105 5.41 -20.43 3.58
CA ASP A 105 4.90 -19.12 4.04
C ASP A 105 3.74 -18.58 3.19
N ALA A 106 3.44 -19.27 2.07
CA ALA A 106 2.47 -18.87 1.06
C ALA A 106 2.57 -17.38 0.63
N ARG A 107 3.80 -16.89 0.44
CA ARG A 107 4.04 -15.48 0.09
C ARG A 107 5.33 -15.24 -0.69
N PHE A 108 5.39 -14.10 -1.38
CA PHE A 108 6.64 -13.56 -1.93
C PHE A 108 7.53 -13.03 -0.82
N LEU A 109 8.81 -13.35 -0.88
CA LEU A 109 9.84 -12.89 0.05
C LEU A 109 10.58 -11.71 -0.57
N PRO A 110 10.54 -10.52 0.07
CA PRO A 110 11.49 -9.46 -0.25
C PRO A 110 12.92 -9.95 -0.02
N ASP A 111 13.89 -9.41 -0.77
CA ASP A 111 15.29 -9.85 -0.78
C ASP A 111 15.90 -9.97 0.62
N ARG A 112 15.59 -9.01 1.50
CA ARG A 112 16.03 -9.01 2.92
C ARG A 112 15.55 -10.22 3.73
N TYR A 113 14.41 -10.82 3.36
CA TYR A 113 13.85 -12.00 4.02
C TYR A 113 14.26 -13.32 3.35
N VAL A 114 15.11 -13.27 2.33
CA VAL A 114 15.82 -14.43 1.82
C VAL A 114 17.19 -14.43 2.46
N ILE A 115 17.53 -15.49 3.18
CA ILE A 115 18.84 -15.67 3.80
C ILE A 115 19.49 -16.94 3.28
N GLY A 116 20.80 -16.98 3.24
CA GLY A 116 21.54 -18.14 2.77
C GLY A 116 23.03 -17.97 2.98
N THR A 117 23.79 -18.88 2.41
CA THR A 117 25.25 -18.87 2.48
C THR A 117 25.82 -17.97 1.38
N CYS A 118 26.65 -17.00 1.78
CA CYS A 118 27.30 -16.07 0.84
C CYS A 118 28.24 -16.83 -0.10
N PRO A 119 28.09 -16.68 -1.44
CA PRO A 119 28.96 -17.35 -2.40
C PRO A 119 30.40 -16.83 -2.38
N HIS A 120 30.62 -15.60 -1.89
CA HIS A 120 31.95 -14.97 -1.89
C HIS A 120 32.79 -15.30 -0.65
N CYS A 121 32.18 -15.34 0.53
CA CYS A 121 32.92 -15.50 1.80
C CYS A 121 32.45 -16.68 2.66
N GLY A 122 31.44 -17.44 2.24
CA GLY A 122 30.92 -18.58 2.97
C GLY A 122 30.09 -18.23 4.22
N TYR A 123 29.73 -16.95 4.42
CA TYR A 123 28.91 -16.54 5.56
C TYR A 123 27.49 -17.12 5.46
N GLU A 124 27.12 -18.01 6.39
CA GLU A 124 25.91 -18.85 6.33
C GLU A 124 24.56 -18.11 6.47
N SER A 125 24.59 -16.84 6.87
CA SER A 125 23.38 -16.02 7.13
C SER A 125 23.41 -14.70 6.36
N ALA A 126 23.99 -14.72 5.16
CA ALA A 126 23.94 -13.58 4.26
C ALA A 126 22.49 -13.32 3.81
N ARG A 127 22.13 -12.04 3.72
CA ARG A 127 20.83 -11.62 3.20
C ARG A 127 20.87 -11.55 1.68
N GLY A 128 19.71 -11.71 1.05
CA GLY A 128 19.57 -11.67 -0.40
C GLY A 128 19.89 -10.32 -1.03
N ASP A 129 19.93 -9.23 -0.26
CA ASP A 129 20.30 -7.89 -0.72
C ASP A 129 21.80 -7.57 -0.50
N GLN A 130 22.34 -8.00 0.63
CA GLN A 130 23.71 -7.69 1.03
C GLN A 130 24.25 -8.72 2.04
N CYS A 131 25.49 -9.15 1.84
CA CYS A 131 26.20 -9.92 2.85
C CYS A 131 26.68 -9.01 3.99
N GLU A 132 26.29 -9.29 5.23
CA GLU A 132 26.74 -8.49 6.39
C GLU A 132 28.22 -8.68 6.72
N ASN A 133 28.84 -9.79 6.28
CA ASN A 133 30.25 -10.08 6.57
C ASN A 133 31.22 -9.44 5.56
N CYS A 134 30.98 -9.62 4.26
CA CYS A 134 31.87 -9.12 3.21
C CYS A 134 31.33 -7.90 2.45
N THR A 135 30.17 -7.37 2.87
CA THR A 135 29.48 -6.19 2.33
C THR A 135 29.11 -6.24 0.84
N SER A 136 29.41 -7.35 0.16
CA SER A 136 29.03 -7.61 -1.23
C SER A 136 27.51 -7.49 -1.41
N VAL A 137 27.12 -6.77 -2.45
CA VAL A 137 25.74 -6.73 -2.94
C VAL A 137 25.46 -8.09 -3.59
N LEU A 138 24.36 -8.71 -3.20
CA LEU A 138 23.93 -10.02 -3.67
C LEU A 138 22.55 -9.88 -4.32
N ASP A 139 22.23 -10.82 -5.21
CA ASP A 139 20.85 -11.12 -5.57
C ASP A 139 20.37 -12.32 -4.74
N PRO A 140 19.09 -12.41 -4.34
CA PRO A 140 18.58 -13.58 -3.63
C PRO A 140 18.81 -14.91 -4.37
N THR A 141 18.94 -14.88 -5.70
CA THR A 141 19.25 -16.06 -6.52
C THR A 141 20.72 -16.48 -6.48
N ASP A 142 21.63 -15.63 -6.02
CA ASP A 142 23.06 -15.94 -5.87
C ASP A 142 23.38 -16.69 -4.57
N LEU A 143 22.44 -16.71 -3.61
CA LEU A 143 22.64 -17.34 -2.31
C LEU A 143 22.72 -18.87 -2.45
N ILE A 144 23.73 -19.46 -1.78
CA ILE A 144 23.84 -20.91 -1.64
C ILE A 144 22.88 -21.35 -0.54
N GLU A 145 22.09 -22.40 -0.78
CA GLU A 145 21.07 -22.91 0.15
C GLU A 145 20.14 -21.81 0.70
N PRO A 146 19.40 -21.11 -0.18
CA PRO A 146 18.53 -20.03 0.23
C PRO A 146 17.37 -20.59 1.07
N ARG A 147 17.02 -19.86 2.12
CA ARG A 147 15.94 -20.17 3.05
C ARG A 147 15.19 -18.92 3.47
N SER A 148 13.93 -19.08 3.83
CA SER A 148 13.09 -18.00 4.36
C SER A 148 13.61 -17.54 5.73
N ALA A 149 13.81 -16.24 5.92
CA ALA A 149 14.13 -15.69 7.24
C ALA A 149 12.97 -15.83 8.24
N ILE A 150 11.75 -16.05 7.75
CA ILE A 150 10.53 -16.12 8.56
C ILE A 150 10.35 -17.56 9.10
N SER A 151 10.22 -18.54 8.20
CA SER A 151 9.96 -19.95 8.57
C SER A 151 11.18 -20.85 8.56
N LYS A 152 12.33 -20.37 8.08
CA LYS A 152 13.52 -21.19 7.77
C LYS A 152 13.26 -22.25 6.69
N SER A 153 12.14 -22.16 5.97
CA SER A 153 11.84 -23.09 4.87
C SER A 153 12.82 -22.91 3.71
N THR A 154 13.23 -24.04 3.12
CA THR A 154 14.05 -24.11 1.91
C THR A 154 13.21 -24.30 0.64
N LYS A 155 11.89 -24.40 0.76
CA LYS A 155 10.97 -24.59 -0.37
C LYS A 155 10.67 -23.25 -1.04
N LEU A 156 11.68 -22.75 -1.75
CA LEU A 156 11.65 -21.48 -2.46
C LEU A 156 11.54 -21.71 -3.96
N GLU A 157 10.66 -20.96 -4.61
CA GLU A 157 10.46 -20.98 -6.06
C GLU A 157 10.59 -19.57 -6.62
N VAL A 158 11.27 -19.42 -7.76
CA VAL A 158 11.26 -18.14 -8.49
C VAL A 158 9.96 -18.06 -9.29
N ARG A 159 9.15 -17.04 -9.01
CA ARG A 159 7.88 -16.81 -9.70
C ARG A 159 7.87 -15.43 -10.34
N LYS A 160 7.28 -15.37 -11.53
CA LYS A 160 7.02 -14.12 -12.24
C LYS A 160 5.79 -13.46 -11.65
N THR A 161 5.92 -12.18 -11.31
CA THR A 161 4.81 -11.35 -10.84
C THR A 161 4.88 -9.97 -11.49
N LYS A 162 3.72 -9.34 -11.64
CA LYS A 162 3.58 -8.03 -12.27
C LYS A 162 3.56 -6.98 -11.19
N HIS A 163 4.41 -5.97 -11.35
CA HIS A 163 4.50 -4.85 -10.44
C HIS A 163 4.44 -3.53 -11.18
N LEU A 164 3.85 -2.54 -10.52
CA LEU A 164 3.86 -1.16 -10.95
C LEU A 164 5.14 -0.46 -10.49
N PHE A 165 5.78 0.24 -11.40
CA PHE A 165 6.98 1.06 -11.21
C PHE A 165 6.64 2.53 -11.42
N LEU A 166 7.12 3.38 -10.52
CA LEU A 166 7.16 4.82 -10.70
C LEU A 166 8.40 5.20 -11.50
N LYS A 167 8.19 5.87 -12.63
CA LYS A 167 9.23 6.33 -13.55
C LYS A 167 9.99 7.55 -13.03
N LEU A 168 10.70 7.38 -11.92
CA LEU A 168 11.49 8.46 -11.31
C LEU A 168 12.57 8.99 -12.25
N SER A 169 13.09 8.15 -13.14
CA SER A 169 14.05 8.57 -14.17
C SER A 169 13.52 9.74 -15.02
N ALA A 170 12.21 9.73 -15.34
CA ALA A 170 11.56 10.78 -16.12
C ALA A 170 11.41 12.12 -15.37
N LEU A 171 11.56 12.12 -14.04
CA LEU A 171 11.44 13.29 -13.18
C LEU A 171 12.81 13.88 -12.78
N SER A 172 13.92 13.25 -13.18
CA SER A 172 15.25 13.57 -12.70
C SER A 172 15.65 15.03 -12.91
N ASP A 173 15.41 15.58 -14.10
CA ASP A 173 15.78 16.96 -14.43
C ASP A 173 14.94 18.00 -13.67
N GLU A 174 13.64 17.75 -13.52
CA GLU A 174 12.73 18.63 -12.78
C GLU A 174 13.08 18.65 -11.29
N VAL A 175 13.33 17.48 -10.70
CA VAL A 175 13.76 17.35 -9.30
C VAL A 175 15.12 18.02 -9.10
N ARG A 176 16.07 17.86 -10.02
CA ARG A 176 17.37 18.54 -9.96
C ARG A 176 17.20 20.05 -9.93
N ASN A 177 16.46 20.60 -10.88
CA ASN A 177 16.21 22.04 -10.96
C ASN A 177 15.58 22.57 -9.67
N TRP A 178 14.62 21.83 -9.10
CA TRP A 178 14.00 22.20 -7.83
C TRP A 178 14.98 22.18 -6.65
N VAL A 179 15.82 21.14 -6.54
CA VAL A 179 16.83 21.01 -5.47
C VAL A 179 17.87 22.14 -5.54
N GLU A 180 18.34 22.47 -6.74
CA GLU A 180 19.34 23.53 -6.95
C GLU A 180 18.78 24.91 -6.57
N GLN A 181 17.53 25.18 -6.96
CA GLN A 181 16.85 26.44 -6.68
C GLN A 181 16.31 26.55 -5.24
N HIS A 182 16.20 25.44 -4.51
CA HIS A 182 15.56 25.47 -3.19
C HIS A 182 16.33 26.37 -2.20
N PRO A 183 15.69 27.41 -1.65
CA PRO A 183 16.34 28.28 -0.69
C PRO A 183 16.47 27.56 0.66
N ASN A 184 17.52 27.87 1.41
CA ASN A 184 17.65 27.51 2.83
C ASN A 184 17.81 26.02 3.18
N TRP A 185 18.06 25.12 2.23
CA TRP A 185 18.55 23.78 2.57
C TRP A 185 20.00 23.82 3.02
N SER A 186 20.33 22.97 4.00
CA SER A 186 21.71 22.80 4.43
C SER A 186 22.58 22.26 3.29
N ASN A 187 23.87 22.62 3.28
CA ASN A 187 24.83 22.11 2.30
C ASN A 187 24.88 20.57 2.28
N LEU A 188 24.75 19.94 3.46
CA LEU A 188 24.70 18.49 3.59
C LEU A 188 23.49 17.90 2.85
N THR A 189 22.29 18.44 3.10
CA THR A 189 21.05 17.97 2.45
C THR A 189 21.13 18.12 0.94
N LYS A 190 21.57 19.28 0.44
CA LYS A 190 21.75 19.52 -1.00
C LYS A 190 22.77 18.56 -1.61
N SER A 191 23.91 18.38 -0.95
CA SER A 191 24.97 17.48 -1.43
C SER A 191 24.49 16.04 -1.55
N ILE A 192 23.76 15.53 -0.54
CA ILE A 192 23.19 14.17 -0.58
C ILE A 192 22.19 14.06 -1.75
N ALA A 193 21.24 14.99 -1.87
CA ALA A 193 20.25 14.95 -2.94
C ALA A 193 20.89 15.00 -4.34
N LEU A 194 21.86 15.88 -4.55
CA LEU A 194 22.60 15.98 -5.81
C LEU A 194 23.45 14.73 -6.08
N GLY A 195 23.98 14.08 -5.05
CA GLY A 195 24.67 12.79 -5.18
C GLY A 195 23.78 11.73 -5.84
N TRP A 196 22.58 11.51 -5.30
CA TRP A 196 21.59 10.59 -5.89
C TRP A 196 21.18 10.99 -7.32
N LEU A 197 21.04 12.29 -7.58
CA LEU A 197 20.70 12.80 -8.91
C LEU A 197 21.84 12.65 -9.92
N ASN A 198 23.10 12.66 -9.47
CA ASN A 198 24.27 12.46 -10.33
C ASN A 198 24.45 11.00 -10.74
N GLU A 199 24.07 10.06 -9.87
CA GLU A 199 24.01 8.63 -10.20
C GLU A 199 22.88 8.30 -11.19
N GLY A 200 21.87 9.17 -11.27
CA GLY A 200 20.70 9.02 -12.13
C GLY A 200 19.57 8.27 -11.41
N LEU A 201 18.42 8.93 -11.29
CA LEU A 201 17.27 8.32 -10.62
C LEU A 201 16.79 7.10 -11.38
N GLN A 202 16.68 5.99 -10.65
CA GLN A 202 16.22 4.71 -11.17
C GLN A 202 14.72 4.56 -10.85
N ASP A 203 13.98 3.92 -11.75
CA ASP A 203 12.56 3.66 -11.52
C ASP A 203 12.35 2.73 -10.33
N ARG A 204 11.28 2.95 -9.58
CA ARG A 204 11.06 2.26 -8.29
C ARG A 204 9.74 1.50 -8.30
N CYS A 205 9.80 0.24 -7.91
CA CYS A 205 8.60 -0.57 -7.70
C CYS A 205 7.80 -0.02 -6.50
N ILE A 206 6.54 0.33 -6.74
CA ILE A 206 5.62 0.93 -5.73
C ILE A 206 4.52 -0.02 -5.25
N THR A 207 4.47 -1.24 -5.80
CA THR A 207 3.51 -2.28 -5.40
C THR A 207 4.20 -3.40 -4.65
N ARG A 208 3.49 -4.08 -3.75
CA ARG A 208 3.98 -5.24 -3.00
C ARG A 208 2.85 -6.24 -2.84
N ASP A 209 3.18 -7.52 -2.88
CA ASP A 209 2.24 -8.62 -2.64
C ASP A 209 2.03 -8.82 -1.13
N LEU A 210 1.38 -7.85 -0.48
CA LEU A 210 1.09 -7.87 0.95
C LEU A 210 -0.40 -8.03 1.22
N SER A 211 -0.70 -8.85 2.22
CA SER A 211 -2.07 -9.21 2.59
C SER A 211 -2.80 -8.07 3.31
N TRP A 212 -2.08 -7.29 4.11
CA TRP A 212 -2.62 -6.17 4.88
C TRP A 212 -3.26 -5.07 3.99
N GLY A 213 -2.78 -4.91 2.75
CA GLY A 213 -3.44 -4.07 1.73
C GLY A 213 -4.54 -4.80 0.93
N ALA A 214 -4.35 -6.08 0.65
CA ALA A 214 -5.27 -6.90 -0.16
C ALA A 214 -6.59 -7.25 0.56
N GLN A 215 -6.60 -7.30 1.90
CA GLN A 215 -7.81 -7.57 2.69
C GLN A 215 -8.92 -6.54 2.42
N VAL A 216 -8.56 -5.28 2.17
CA VAL A 216 -9.53 -4.23 1.84
C VAL A 216 -10.20 -4.53 0.50
N ILE A 217 -9.42 -4.84 -0.53
CA ILE A 217 -9.95 -5.17 -1.87
C ILE A 217 -10.84 -6.43 -1.81
N ARG A 218 -10.39 -7.48 -1.10
CA ARG A 218 -11.18 -8.71 -0.88
C ARG A 218 -12.52 -8.40 -0.19
N THR A 219 -12.47 -7.57 0.85
CA THR A 219 -13.67 -7.16 1.60
C THR A 219 -14.60 -6.34 0.71
N CYS A 220 -14.08 -5.38 -0.05
CA CYS A 220 -14.85 -4.57 -0.99
C CYS A 220 -15.52 -5.42 -2.08
N ILE A 221 -14.80 -6.37 -2.67
CA ILE A 221 -15.34 -7.24 -3.72
C ILE A 221 -16.45 -8.17 -3.16
N ASN A 222 -16.24 -8.75 -1.99
CA ASN A 222 -17.28 -9.55 -1.33
C ASN A 222 -18.48 -8.71 -0.89
N LEU A 223 -18.28 -7.44 -0.49
CA LEU A 223 -19.35 -6.48 -0.23
C LEU A 223 -20.15 -6.16 -1.49
N ILE A 224 -19.50 -5.96 -2.64
CA ILE A 224 -20.18 -5.73 -3.92
C ILE A 224 -21.02 -6.96 -4.30
N ARG A 225 -20.52 -8.19 -4.07
CA ARG A 225 -21.30 -9.42 -4.24
C ARG A 225 -22.55 -9.41 -3.35
N ILE A 226 -22.41 -9.13 -2.06
CA ILE A 226 -23.54 -9.05 -1.12
C ILE A 226 -24.56 -8.00 -1.58
N TYR A 227 -24.09 -6.81 -1.95
CA TYR A 227 -24.92 -5.72 -2.44
C TYR A 227 -25.70 -6.14 -3.69
N ALA A 228 -25.05 -6.78 -4.67
CA ALA A 228 -25.70 -7.25 -5.90
C ALA A 228 -26.83 -8.25 -5.60
N ILE A 229 -26.61 -9.19 -4.67
CA ILE A 229 -27.62 -10.18 -4.25
C ILE A 229 -28.80 -9.50 -3.55
N VAL A 230 -28.53 -8.62 -2.59
CA VAL A 230 -29.58 -7.92 -1.82
C VAL A 230 -30.42 -7.01 -2.71
N GLN A 231 -29.79 -6.33 -3.68
CA GLN A 231 -30.50 -5.39 -4.56
C GLN A 231 -31.18 -6.07 -5.75
N ALA A 232 -30.91 -7.34 -6.06
CA ALA A 232 -31.46 -8.00 -7.24
C ALA A 232 -33.00 -7.93 -7.35
N PRO A 233 -33.79 -8.03 -6.27
CA PRO A 233 -35.24 -7.87 -6.34
C PRO A 233 -35.72 -6.44 -6.66
N ILE A 234 -34.88 -5.43 -6.39
CA ILE A 234 -35.24 -4.00 -6.48
C ILE A 234 -34.62 -3.35 -7.73
N LEU A 235 -33.36 -3.69 -8.02
CA LEU A 235 -32.53 -3.17 -9.12
C LEU A 235 -31.98 -4.31 -9.98
N PRO A 236 -32.82 -5.14 -10.62
CA PRO A 236 -32.40 -6.36 -11.30
C PRO A 236 -31.38 -6.12 -12.42
N PHE A 237 -31.51 -5.01 -13.16
CA PHE A 237 -30.58 -4.66 -14.23
C PHE A 237 -29.19 -4.25 -13.71
N THR A 238 -29.15 -3.50 -12.61
CA THR A 238 -27.88 -3.08 -11.97
C THR A 238 -27.20 -4.29 -11.33
N SER A 239 -27.96 -5.13 -10.62
CA SER A 239 -27.44 -6.36 -10.05
C SER A 239 -26.92 -7.33 -11.11
N SER A 240 -27.58 -7.46 -12.26
CA SER A 240 -27.06 -8.28 -13.36
C SER A 240 -25.69 -7.81 -13.84
N LYS A 241 -25.49 -6.51 -14.03
CA LYS A 241 -24.19 -5.95 -14.43
C LYS A 241 -23.11 -6.24 -13.39
N LEU A 242 -23.44 -6.14 -12.11
CA LEU A 242 -22.53 -6.48 -11.01
C LEU A 242 -22.20 -7.98 -10.99
N PHE A 243 -23.19 -8.85 -11.21
CA PHE A 243 -22.97 -10.30 -11.29
C PHE A 243 -22.06 -10.68 -12.45
N ASP A 244 -22.28 -10.05 -13.60
CA ASP A 244 -21.49 -10.29 -14.80
C ASP A 244 -20.07 -9.79 -14.59
N ALA A 245 -19.86 -8.60 -14.03
CA ALA A 245 -18.52 -8.06 -13.77
C ALA A 245 -17.74 -8.84 -12.71
N LEU A 246 -18.42 -9.36 -11.69
CA LEU A 246 -17.80 -10.18 -10.66
C LEU A 246 -17.68 -11.66 -11.07
N HIS A 247 -18.00 -12.03 -12.32
CA HIS A 247 -17.94 -13.40 -12.83
C HIS A 247 -18.68 -14.42 -11.92
N LEU A 248 -19.83 -14.00 -11.36
CA LEU A 248 -20.55 -14.78 -10.35
C LEU A 248 -21.36 -15.93 -10.96
N SER A 249 -21.30 -17.08 -10.28
CA SER A 249 -21.98 -18.31 -10.69
C SER A 249 -23.51 -18.18 -10.60
N HIS A 250 -24.24 -19.08 -11.28
CA HIS A 250 -25.69 -19.12 -11.17
C HIS A 250 -26.17 -19.35 -9.73
N ILE A 251 -25.39 -20.10 -8.93
CA ILE A 251 -25.71 -20.35 -7.52
C ILE A 251 -25.66 -19.03 -6.74
N ASP A 252 -24.62 -18.22 -6.95
CA ASP A 252 -24.49 -16.90 -6.31
C ASP A 252 -25.65 -15.97 -6.68
N ARG A 253 -26.13 -16.01 -7.93
CA ARG A 253 -27.26 -15.19 -8.42
C ARG A 253 -28.61 -15.58 -7.82
N THR A 254 -28.72 -16.79 -7.27
CA THR A 254 -29.95 -17.32 -6.66
C THR A 254 -29.88 -17.45 -5.14
N THR A 255 -28.75 -17.04 -4.55
CA THR A 255 -28.53 -17.12 -3.10
C THR A 255 -29.48 -16.18 -2.37
N ASN A 256 -30.12 -16.65 -1.31
CA ASN A 256 -31.01 -15.80 -0.52
C ASN A 256 -30.20 -14.80 0.34
N ILE A 257 -30.85 -13.72 0.78
CA ILE A 257 -30.19 -12.64 1.53
C ILE A 257 -29.47 -13.14 2.79
N ARG A 258 -30.03 -14.14 3.50
CA ARG A 258 -29.44 -14.66 4.75
C ARG A 258 -28.14 -15.42 4.50
N GLU A 259 -28.09 -16.18 3.41
CA GLU A 259 -26.90 -16.93 2.98
C GLU A 259 -25.90 -16.08 2.20
N SER A 260 -26.30 -14.87 1.79
CA SER A 260 -25.45 -13.97 1.01
C SER A 260 -24.32 -13.35 1.82
N VAL A 261 -24.49 -13.19 3.15
CA VAL A 261 -23.56 -12.53 4.08
C VAL A 261 -22.34 -13.43 4.38
N ASN A 262 -21.52 -13.62 3.35
CA ASN A 262 -20.24 -14.31 3.43
C ASN A 262 -19.15 -13.41 2.82
N PHE A 263 -18.29 -12.87 3.69
CA PHE A 263 -17.19 -11.98 3.31
C PHE A 263 -15.98 -12.72 2.72
N GLU A 264 -16.05 -14.04 2.65
CA GLU A 264 -15.00 -14.93 2.13
C GLU A 264 -15.50 -15.75 0.93
N ALA A 265 -16.65 -15.40 0.33
CA ALA A 265 -17.19 -16.15 -0.81
C ALA A 265 -16.25 -16.07 -2.04
N LEU A 266 -15.69 -14.89 -2.30
CA LEU A 266 -14.70 -14.66 -3.35
C LEU A 266 -13.30 -14.74 -2.76
N GLN A 267 -12.58 -15.78 -3.17
CA GLN A 267 -11.25 -16.12 -2.69
C GLN A 267 -10.15 -15.34 -3.46
N PRO A 268 -8.94 -15.24 -2.90
CA PRO A 268 -7.80 -14.64 -3.60
C PRO A 268 -7.58 -15.27 -4.98
N GLY A 269 -7.27 -14.45 -5.98
CA GLY A 269 -7.11 -14.88 -7.38
C GLY A 269 -8.40 -14.86 -8.22
N HIS A 270 -9.55 -14.55 -7.61
CA HIS A 270 -10.82 -14.34 -8.33
C HIS A 270 -10.70 -13.14 -9.28
N LYS A 271 -11.03 -13.35 -10.56
CA LYS A 271 -10.99 -12.30 -11.59
C LYS A 271 -12.32 -11.54 -11.60
N PHE A 272 -12.24 -10.25 -11.89
CA PHE A 272 -13.41 -9.39 -12.07
C PHE A 272 -13.09 -8.30 -13.09
N ASP A 273 -14.13 -7.76 -13.72
CA ASP A 273 -14.04 -6.68 -14.68
C ASP A 273 -14.35 -5.33 -14.02
N LEU A 274 -13.66 -4.27 -14.45
CA LEU A 274 -13.97 -2.90 -14.02
C LEU A 274 -15.23 -2.41 -14.75
N ILE A 275 -16.19 -1.90 -13.98
CA ILE A 275 -17.48 -1.43 -14.50
C ILE A 275 -17.50 0.10 -14.48
N PRO A 276 -18.00 0.77 -15.53
CA PRO A 276 -18.31 2.19 -15.47
C PRO A 276 -19.39 2.49 -14.39
N PRO A 277 -19.57 3.77 -14.00
CA PRO A 277 -20.56 4.16 -13.00
C PRO A 277 -21.94 3.54 -13.27
N LEU A 278 -22.43 2.76 -12.31
CA LEU A 278 -23.68 2.01 -12.44
C LEU A 278 -24.91 2.92 -12.53
N PHE A 279 -24.79 4.13 -11.99
CA PHE A 279 -25.81 5.16 -12.03
C PHE A 279 -25.24 6.36 -12.76
N LYS A 280 -25.88 6.73 -13.88
CA LYS A 280 -25.60 7.98 -14.56
C LYS A 280 -26.02 9.12 -13.63
N LYS A 281 -25.17 10.12 -13.45
CA LYS A 281 -25.58 11.38 -12.83
C LYS A 281 -26.65 12.01 -13.70
N LEU A 282 -27.78 12.38 -13.11
CA LEU A 282 -28.81 13.12 -13.82
C LEU A 282 -28.38 14.58 -13.93
N GLU A 283 -28.48 15.13 -15.13
CA GLU A 283 -28.25 16.56 -15.35
C GLU A 283 -29.48 17.37 -14.89
N ASP A 284 -29.28 18.65 -14.55
CA ASP A 284 -30.33 19.50 -13.99
C ASP A 284 -31.58 19.59 -14.88
N GLU A 285 -31.42 19.49 -16.20
CA GLU A 285 -32.51 19.46 -17.17
C GLU A 285 -33.30 18.15 -17.10
N GLU A 286 -32.61 17.00 -16.94
CA GLU A 286 -33.24 15.69 -16.76
C GLU A 286 -34.00 15.63 -15.43
N ILE A 287 -33.44 16.22 -14.36
CA ILE A 287 -34.09 16.33 -13.05
C ILE A 287 -35.38 17.16 -13.15
N LYS A 288 -35.34 18.30 -13.85
CA LYS A 288 -36.53 19.14 -14.09
C LYS A 288 -37.59 18.40 -14.90
N ALA A 289 -37.19 17.71 -15.97
CA ALA A 289 -38.10 16.93 -16.80
C ALA A 289 -38.76 15.78 -16.03
N LEU A 290 -37.99 15.06 -15.19
CA LEU A 290 -38.50 13.98 -14.34
C LEU A 290 -39.41 14.52 -13.22
N SER A 291 -39.08 15.67 -12.63
CA SER A 291 -39.92 16.34 -11.64
C SER A 291 -41.26 16.76 -12.22
N ILE A 292 -41.31 17.24 -13.47
CA ILE A 292 -42.59 17.57 -14.14
C ILE A 292 -43.39 16.29 -14.44
N LYS A 293 -42.71 15.21 -14.82
CA LYS A 293 -43.36 13.97 -15.27
C LYS A 293 -43.87 13.11 -14.12
N PHE A 294 -43.19 13.12 -12.98
CA PHE A 294 -43.44 12.20 -11.86
C PHE A 294 -43.57 12.90 -10.50
N GLY A 295 -43.26 14.19 -10.40
CA GLY A 295 -43.42 14.99 -9.19
C GLY A 295 -44.86 15.48 -9.07
N SER A 296 -45.76 14.58 -8.69
CA SER A 296 -47.05 14.89 -8.07
C SER A 296 -46.96 14.66 -6.58
#